data_AF-A0A0A2WHM2-F1
#
_entry.id   AF-A0A0A2WHM2-F1
#
_cell.length_a   1.000
_cell.length_b   1.000
_cell.length_c   1.000
_cell.angle_alpha   90.00
_cell.angle_beta   90.00
_cell.angle_gamma   90.00
#
_symmetry.space_group_name_H-M   'P 1'
#
loop_
_entity.id
_entity.type
_entity.pdbx_description
1 polymer ?
#
loop_
_entity_poly.entity_id
_entity_poly.type
_entity_poly.pdbx_seq_one_letter_code
_entity_poly.pdbx_strand_id
1 'polypeptide(L)'
;MSFEFLGCAGDWPSDAPFHSTVRRLTRDNQVTFLVRHPDTCGLNAARNPTFRLQDGVLQLDYDLYSPDGSIVMCDCEYFAKFTFDESMMMIRQVRFEDEKPQNVWSE
;
A
#
# COMPACT_ATOMS: atom_id res chain seq x y z
N MET A 1 -4.73 9.33 10.82
CA MET A 1 -4.16 8.24 9.99
C MET A 1 -2.78 7.91 10.52
N SER A 2 -2.47 6.63 10.68
CA SER A 2 -1.11 6.14 10.92
C SER A 2 -0.63 5.30 9.74
N PHE A 3 0.68 5.35 9.51
CA PHE A 3 1.36 4.62 8.44
C PHE A 3 2.45 3.74 9.04
N GLU A 4 2.55 2.50 8.55
CA GLU A 4 3.60 1.56 8.91
C GLU A 4 4.13 0.91 7.64
N PHE A 5 5.40 1.13 7.31
CA PHE A 5 6.08 0.39 6.27
C PHE A 5 6.61 -0.92 6.84
N LEU A 6 6.18 -2.05 6.27
CA LEU A 6 6.57 -3.38 6.74
C LEU A 6 7.84 -3.90 6.07
N GLY A 7 8.29 -3.22 5.01
CA GLY A 7 9.49 -3.59 4.28
C GLY A 7 9.23 -4.47 3.07
N CYS A 8 10.32 -5.02 2.57
CA CYS A 8 10.37 -6.00 1.50
C CYS A 8 10.21 -7.41 2.08
N ALA A 9 9.35 -8.23 1.49
CA ALA A 9 9.15 -9.63 1.85
C ALA A 9 9.94 -10.62 0.97
N GLY A 10 10.62 -10.13 -0.07
CA GLY A 10 11.39 -10.91 -1.03
C GLY A 10 11.09 -10.49 -2.47
N ASP A 11 11.55 -11.31 -3.41
CA ASP A 11 11.32 -11.07 -4.84
C ASP A 11 9.81 -11.13 -5.16
N TRP A 12 9.38 -10.26 -6.07
CA TRP A 12 8.02 -10.35 -6.60
C TRP A 12 7.82 -11.68 -7.35
N PRO A 13 6.71 -12.41 -7.13
CA PRO A 13 6.48 -13.67 -7.83
C PRO A 13 6.44 -13.49 -9.35
N SER A 14 7.19 -14.30 -10.09
CA SER A 14 7.32 -14.19 -11.56
C SER A 14 6.01 -14.45 -12.32
N ASP A 15 5.05 -15.12 -11.69
CA ASP A 15 3.74 -15.46 -12.23
C ASP A 15 2.63 -14.50 -11.78
N ALA A 16 2.94 -13.54 -10.89
CA ALA A 16 1.99 -12.53 -10.44
C ALA A 16 2.04 -11.30 -11.37
N PRO A 17 0.88 -10.74 -11.77
CA PRO A 17 0.91 -9.53 -12.58
C PRO A 17 1.47 -8.34 -11.77
N PHE A 18 2.16 -7.43 -12.45
CA PHE A 18 2.83 -6.30 -11.84
C PHE A 18 1.84 -5.16 -11.49
N HIS A 19 1.09 -5.34 -10.40
CA HIS A 19 0.15 -4.34 -9.86
C HIS A 19 0.03 -4.46 -8.34
N SER A 20 -0.35 -3.37 -7.70
CA SER A 20 -0.65 -3.36 -6.27
C SER A 20 -1.95 -4.09 -5.94
N THR A 21 -2.02 -4.67 -4.74
CA THR A 21 -3.26 -5.15 -4.16
C THR A 21 -3.51 -4.50 -2.81
N VAL A 22 -4.76 -4.15 -2.54
CA VAL A 22 -5.15 -3.54 -1.27
C VAL A 22 -6.13 -4.46 -0.54
N ARG A 23 -5.76 -4.88 0.68
CA ARG A 23 -6.62 -5.68 1.55
C ARG A 23 -7.12 -4.85 2.73
N ARG A 24 -8.44 -4.85 2.95
CA ARG A 24 -9.07 -4.23 4.13
C ARG A 24 -9.03 -5.17 5.32
N LEU A 25 -8.69 -4.61 6.48
CA LEU A 25 -8.71 -5.27 7.79
C LEU A 25 -9.44 -4.34 8.76
N THR A 26 -10.36 -4.85 9.57
CA THR A 26 -11.10 -4.04 10.55
C THR A 26 -10.92 -4.63 11.94
N ARG A 27 -10.58 -3.79 12.91
CA ARG A 27 -10.38 -4.18 14.31
C ARG A 27 -10.55 -2.96 15.21
N ASP A 28 -11.20 -3.13 16.37
CA ASP A 28 -11.27 -2.11 17.43
C ASP A 28 -11.68 -0.69 16.93
N ASN A 29 -12.74 -0.61 16.11
CA ASN A 29 -13.23 0.62 15.45
C ASN A 29 -12.22 1.32 14.53
N GLN A 30 -11.21 0.59 14.06
CA GLN A 30 -10.25 1.07 13.08
C GLN A 30 -10.33 0.23 11.81
N VAL A 31 -10.01 0.87 10.69
CA VAL A 31 -9.80 0.21 9.40
C VAL A 31 -8.35 0.34 8.99
N THR A 32 -7.73 -0.77 8.63
CA THR A 32 -6.39 -0.82 8.07
C THR A 32 -6.46 -1.31 6.63
N PHE A 33 -5.84 -0.56 5.73
CA PHE A 33 -5.59 -0.98 4.36
C PHE A 33 -4.15 -1.47 4.27
N LEU A 34 -3.99 -2.79 4.10
CA LEU A 34 -2.71 -3.43 3.84
C LEU A 34 -2.48 -3.38 2.33
N VAL A 35 -1.52 -2.57 1.91
CA VAL A 35 -1.05 -2.48 0.54
C VAL A 35 0.07 -3.50 0.36
N ARG A 36 -0.02 -4.28 -0.72
CA ARG A 36 1.06 -5.11 -1.27
C ARG A 36 1.34 -4.59 -2.66
N HIS A 37 2.58 -4.29 -3.01
CA HIS A 37 2.89 -3.80 -4.36
C HIS A 37 4.31 -4.19 -4.79
N PRO A 38 4.57 -4.26 -6.11
CA PRO A 38 5.90 -4.46 -6.63
C PRO A 38 6.63 -3.13 -6.86
N ASP A 39 7.91 -3.09 -6.52
CA ASP A 39 8.82 -2.01 -6.94
C ASP A 39 10.27 -2.53 -6.98
N THR A 40 11.21 -1.70 -7.40
CA THR A 40 12.61 -2.01 -7.53
C THR A 40 13.22 -2.44 -6.19
N CYS A 41 13.93 -3.57 -6.20
CA CYS A 41 14.69 -4.07 -5.07
C CYS A 41 15.71 -3.04 -4.53
N GLY A 42 15.90 -3.03 -3.20
CA GLY A 42 16.88 -2.18 -2.52
C GLY A 42 16.28 -0.91 -1.90
N LEU A 43 15.03 -0.59 -2.22
CA LEU A 43 14.29 0.49 -1.55
C LEU A 43 13.78 0.00 -0.19
N ASN A 44 14.59 0.12 0.85
CA ASN A 44 14.32 -0.48 2.17
C ASN A 44 13.71 0.51 3.19
N ALA A 45 13.32 1.71 2.75
CA ALA A 45 12.66 2.70 3.57
C ALA A 45 11.52 3.38 2.80
N ALA A 46 10.56 3.92 3.55
CA ALA A 46 9.41 4.64 3.02
C ALA A 46 9.27 6.02 3.67
N ARG A 47 8.74 7.00 2.94
CA ARG A 47 8.51 8.36 3.43
C ARG A 47 7.27 8.98 2.79
N ASN A 48 6.88 10.15 3.29
CA ASN A 48 5.78 10.96 2.74
C ASN A 48 4.47 10.19 2.54
N PRO A 49 3.99 9.38 3.51
CA PRO A 49 2.72 8.71 3.34
C PRO A 49 1.59 9.74 3.21
N THR A 50 0.81 9.66 2.13
CA THR A 50 -0.32 10.56 1.91
C THR A 50 -1.60 9.78 1.67
N PHE A 51 -2.72 10.47 1.85
CA PHE A 51 -4.02 9.97 1.47
C PHE A 51 -4.89 11.10 0.94
N ARG A 52 -5.83 10.76 0.05
CA ARG A 52 -6.86 11.69 -0.44
C ARG A 52 -8.16 10.93 -0.63
N LEU A 53 -9.26 11.50 -0.17
CA LEU A 53 -10.60 10.98 -0.45
C LEU A 53 -11.25 11.85 -1.52
N GLN A 54 -11.56 11.28 -2.68
CA GLN A 54 -12.21 11.96 -3.79
C GLN A 54 -13.26 11.04 -4.41
N ASP A 55 -14.48 11.54 -4.56
CA ASP A 55 -15.60 10.83 -5.19
C ASP A 55 -15.84 9.41 -4.62
N GLY A 56 -15.61 9.26 -3.29
CA GLY A 56 -15.78 7.98 -2.58
C GLY A 56 -14.63 6.99 -2.73
N VAL A 57 -13.57 7.35 -3.47
CA VAL A 57 -12.34 6.57 -3.62
C VAL A 57 -11.26 7.14 -2.70
N LEU A 58 -10.72 6.28 -1.85
CA LEU A 58 -9.54 6.60 -1.04
C LEU A 58 -8.28 6.31 -1.84
N GLN A 59 -7.49 7.33 -2.16
CA GLN A 59 -6.15 7.20 -2.69
C GLN A 59 -5.15 7.14 -1.54
N LEU A 60 -4.22 6.20 -1.63
CA LEU A 60 -3.09 6.00 -0.72
C LEU A 60 -1.79 6.09 -1.52
N ASP A 61 -0.75 6.67 -0.94
CA ASP A 61 0.54 6.87 -1.61
C ASP A 61 1.66 6.96 -0.57
N TYR A 62 2.88 6.58 -0.94
CA TYR A 62 4.11 6.86 -0.22
C TYR A 62 5.32 6.69 -1.14
N ASP A 63 6.42 7.39 -0.83
CA ASP A 63 7.67 7.23 -1.58
C ASP A 63 8.53 6.12 -0.99
N LEU A 64 8.93 5.15 -1.82
CA LEU A 64 10.03 4.25 -1.51
C LEU A 64 11.39 4.92 -1.76
N TYR A 65 12.36 4.65 -0.89
CA TYR A 65 13.73 5.13 -1.07
C TYR A 65 14.77 4.18 -0.46
N SER A 66 16.00 4.33 -0.93
CA SER A 66 17.18 3.64 -0.40
C SER A 66 18.05 4.66 0.36
N PRO A 67 18.14 4.59 1.71
CA PRO A 67 18.94 5.52 2.51
C PRO A 67 20.43 5.49 2.17
N ASP A 68 20.95 4.34 1.73
CA ASP A 68 22.36 4.13 1.35
C ASP A 68 22.59 4.21 -0.16
N GLY A 69 21.52 4.36 -0.96
CA GLY A 69 21.58 4.44 -2.42
C GLY A 69 21.74 3.08 -3.12
N SER A 70 21.67 1.97 -2.38
CA SER A 70 21.71 0.63 -2.93
C SER A 70 20.39 0.32 -3.68
N ILE A 71 20.48 0.10 -4.98
CA ILE A 71 19.38 -0.36 -5.84
C ILE A 71 19.86 -1.64 -6.56
N VAL A 72 18.98 -2.64 -6.66
CA VAL A 72 19.30 -3.96 -7.27
C VAL A 72 18.40 -4.19 -8.49
N MET A 73 18.92 -4.91 -9.49
CA MET A 73 18.22 -5.22 -10.75
C MET A 73 17.22 -6.38 -10.58
N CYS A 74 16.23 -6.21 -9.70
CA CYS A 74 15.08 -7.09 -9.53
C CYS A 74 13.87 -6.29 -9.01
N ASP A 75 12.71 -6.93 -8.99
CA ASP A 75 11.50 -6.40 -8.39
C ASP A 75 11.20 -7.10 -7.05
N CYS A 76 10.87 -6.33 -6.04
CA CYS A 76 10.57 -6.77 -4.68
C CYS A 76 9.10 -6.60 -4.34
N GLU A 77 8.61 -7.49 -3.49
CA GLU A 77 7.30 -7.42 -2.89
C GLU A 77 7.35 -6.54 -1.62
N TYR A 78 6.69 -5.39 -1.68
CA TYR A 78 6.61 -4.43 -0.58
C TYR A 78 5.25 -4.45 0.10
N PHE A 79 5.27 -4.24 1.41
CA PHE A 79 4.05 -4.09 2.20
C PHE A 79 4.03 -2.81 3.03
N ALA A 80 2.86 -2.18 3.07
CA ALA A 80 2.60 -1.03 3.94
C ALA A 80 1.18 -1.09 4.51
N LYS A 81 0.99 -0.52 5.71
CA LYS A 81 -0.31 -0.37 6.35
C LYS A 81 -0.68 1.11 6.45
N PHE A 82 -1.89 1.42 6.05
CA PHE A 82 -2.55 2.70 6.35
C PHE A 82 -3.72 2.42 7.28
N THR A 83 -3.65 2.91 8.51
CA THR A 83 -4.69 2.72 9.52
C THR A 83 -5.43 4.03 9.78
N PHE A 84 -6.75 3.96 9.74
CA PHE A 84 -7.68 5.04 9.96
C PHE A 84 -8.65 4.69 11.08
N ASP A 85 -9.23 5.72 11.67
CA ASP A 85 -10.31 5.57 12.64
C ASP A 85 -11.65 5.21 11.96
N GLU A 86 -12.71 5.22 12.75
CA GLU A 86 -14.06 4.83 12.32
C GLU A 86 -14.61 5.68 11.16
N SER A 87 -14.12 6.90 10.94
CA SER A 87 -14.60 7.79 9.87
C SER A 87 -14.36 7.22 8.47
N MET A 88 -13.36 6.34 8.32
CA MET A 88 -13.02 5.69 7.06
C MET A 88 -13.57 4.26 6.93
N MET A 89 -14.34 3.78 7.90
CA MET A 89 -14.86 2.40 7.91
C MET A 89 -15.75 2.09 6.71
N MET A 90 -16.43 3.11 6.15
CA MET A 90 -17.37 2.99 5.03
C MET A 90 -16.72 3.07 3.65
N ILE A 91 -15.39 3.27 3.57
CA ILE A 91 -14.65 3.32 2.30
C ILE A 91 -14.70 1.97 1.61
N ARG A 92 -15.25 1.94 0.40
CA ARG A 92 -15.40 0.72 -0.43
C ARG A 92 -14.34 0.57 -1.49
N GLN A 93 -13.83 1.70 -1.98
CA GLN A 93 -12.88 1.74 -3.08
C GLN A 93 -11.59 2.39 -2.62
N VAL A 94 -10.48 1.71 -2.88
CA VAL A 94 -9.14 2.20 -2.57
C VAL A 94 -8.28 2.07 -3.80
N ARG A 95 -7.48 3.08 -4.10
CA ARG A 95 -6.39 2.98 -5.06
C ARG A 95 -5.07 3.26 -4.36
N PHE A 96 -4.02 2.58 -4.82
CA PHE A 96 -2.66 2.89 -4.43
C PHE A 96 -1.99 3.63 -5.59
N GLU A 97 -1.33 4.75 -5.30
CA GLU A 97 -0.75 5.67 -6.29
C GLU A 97 -1.77 6.05 -7.37
N ASP A 98 -1.38 5.96 -8.65
CA ASP A 98 -2.21 6.24 -9.82
C ASP A 98 -2.85 4.98 -10.43
N GLU A 99 -2.83 3.85 -9.71
CA GLU A 99 -3.46 2.61 -10.17
C GLU A 99 -5.00 2.71 -10.17
N LYS A 100 -5.64 1.73 -10.82
CA LYS A 100 -7.09 1.62 -10.86
C LYS A 100 -7.65 1.37 -9.45
N PRO A 101 -8.78 2.02 -9.08
CA PRO A 101 -9.45 1.71 -7.83
C PRO A 101 -9.85 0.24 -7.71
N GLN A 102 -9.63 -0.31 -6.52
CA GLN A 102 -9.93 -1.69 -6.14
C GLN A 102 -11.08 -1.68 -5.14
N ASN A 103 -12.04 -2.60 -5.30
CA ASN A 103 -13.06 -2.82 -4.27
C ASN A 103 -12.42 -3.59 -3.12
N VAL A 104 -12.40 -2.98 -1.93
CA VAL A 104 -11.77 -3.55 -0.73
C VAL A 104 -12.77 -4.13 0.26
N TRP A 105 -14.05 -4.14 -0.12
CA TRP A 105 -15.09 -4.91 0.55
C TRP A 105 -15.20 -6.20 -0.24
N SER A 106 -14.59 -7.27 0.26
CA SER A 106 -14.91 -8.62 -0.19
C SER A 106 -16.35 -8.93 0.23
N GLU A 107 -17.12 -9.53 -0.70
CA GLU A 107 -18.45 -10.10 -0.44
C GLU A 107 -18.42 -11.15 0.68
#